data_AF-A0AAF6ZH55-F1
#
_entry.id   AF-A0AAF6ZH55-F1
#
_cell.length_a   1.000
_cell.length_b   1.000
_cell.length_c   1.000
_cell.angle_alpha   90.00
_cell.angle_beta   90.00
_cell.angle_gamma   90.00
#
_symmetry.space_group_name_H-M   'P 1'
#
loop_
_entity.id
_entity.type
_entity.pdbx_description
1 polymer ?
#
loop_
_entity_poly.entity_id
_entity_poly.type
_entity_poly.pdbx_seq_one_letter_code
_entity_poly.pdbx_strand_id
1 'polypeptide(L)'
;MDPESEGPAVITVTPLQQMFASCTGAILTSLMVTPFDVVKIRLQAQNNPFPKGKCFLYSNGLMDHLCVCEEEGNKAWYKKPGHFQGTLDAFLKIIRNEGIKSLWSGLPPTLVMAVPATVIYFTCYDQLTALLRSKLGENESRIPIVAGIVARLGAVTVISPLELIRTKMQSKKFSYEELHRFVSKKVSEDGWISLWRGWAPTILRDVPFSAMYWYNYEVLKKWLCAKSGLYEPTFMINFTSGALSGSFAAVVTLPFDVVKTQKQTQLWIYESQKRLIPRLIKIAPACAVMISTYEFGKSFFQKQNAQRQRY
;
A
#
# COMPACT_ATOMS: atom_id res chain seq x y z
N MET A 1 2.16 28.77 46.71
CA MET A 1 1.70 29.49 45.51
C MET A 1 2.88 29.44 44.57
N ASP A 2 3.00 28.47 43.65
CA ASP A 2 1.97 27.68 42.97
C ASP A 2 2.41 26.20 42.85
N PRO A 3 1.48 25.23 43.01
CA PRO A 3 1.78 23.85 42.66
C PRO A 3 1.79 23.73 41.13
N GLU A 4 2.88 23.21 40.58
CA GLU A 4 2.92 22.76 39.19
C GLU A 4 1.72 21.86 38.93
N SER A 5 0.84 22.31 38.04
CA SER A 5 -0.20 21.48 37.48
C SER A 5 0.47 20.41 36.62
N GLU A 6 0.87 19.30 37.23
CA GLU A 6 1.05 18.04 36.51
C GLU A 6 -0.30 17.70 35.91
N GLY A 7 -0.51 18.14 34.66
CA GLY A 7 -1.59 17.65 33.83
C GLY A 7 -1.52 16.12 33.80
N PRO A 8 -2.67 15.42 33.72
CA PRO A 8 -2.69 13.96 33.74
C PRO A 8 -1.69 13.46 32.71
N ALA A 9 -0.75 12.60 33.14
CA ALA A 9 0.26 12.02 32.27
C ALA A 9 -0.44 11.46 31.03
N VAL A 10 -0.27 12.14 29.88
CA VAL A 10 -0.90 11.68 28.65
C VAL A 10 -0.24 10.35 28.33
N ILE A 11 -0.99 9.27 28.46
CA ILE A 11 -0.48 7.92 28.24
C ILE A 11 -0.26 7.77 26.74
N THR A 12 0.94 8.10 26.30
CA THR A 12 1.35 8.04 24.91
C THR A 12 1.72 6.60 24.56
N VAL A 13 1.22 6.12 23.43
CA VAL A 13 1.63 4.83 22.85
C VAL A 13 3.10 4.92 22.45
N THR A 14 3.91 3.92 22.82
CA THR A 14 5.35 3.92 22.48
C THR A 14 5.56 3.69 20.98
N PRO A 15 6.71 4.13 20.39
CA PRO A 15 7.01 3.87 18.99
C PRO A 15 6.93 2.38 18.63
N LEU A 16 7.40 1.49 19.50
CA LEU A 16 7.32 0.04 19.28
C LEU A 16 5.87 -0.46 19.21
N GLN A 17 5.00 0.02 20.10
CA GLN A 17 3.57 -0.30 20.06
C GLN A 17 2.89 0.23 18.79
N GLN A 18 3.28 1.43 18.33
CA GLN A 18 2.83 1.97 17.04
C GLN A 18 3.30 1.10 15.86
N MET A 19 4.53 0.59 15.90
CA MET A 19 5.04 -0.32 14.88
C MET A 19 4.22 -1.61 14.84
N PHE A 20 3.92 -2.23 15.99
CA PHE A 20 3.06 -3.42 16.04
C PHE A 20 1.63 -3.16 15.53
N ALA A 21 1.02 -2.03 15.91
CA ALA A 21 -0.29 -1.62 15.40
C ALA A 21 -0.26 -1.43 13.87
N SER A 22 0.82 -0.82 13.35
CA SER A 22 1.04 -0.62 11.91
C SER A 22 1.20 -1.94 11.17
N CYS A 23 1.99 -2.89 11.71
CA CYS A 23 2.19 -4.22 11.13
C CYS A 23 0.87 -4.97 10.99
N THR A 24 0.04 -5.00 12.02
CA THR A 24 -1.27 -5.68 11.99
C THR A 24 -2.18 -5.06 10.93
N GLY A 25 -2.23 -3.72 10.86
CA GLY A 25 -2.99 -3.01 9.82
C GLY A 25 -2.49 -3.33 8.41
N ALA A 26 -1.18 -3.39 8.20
CA ALA A 26 -0.57 -3.70 6.91
C ALA A 26 -0.83 -5.14 6.46
N ILE A 27 -0.75 -6.10 7.38
CA ILE A 27 -1.03 -7.52 7.12
C ILE A 27 -2.50 -7.70 6.73
N LEU A 28 -3.43 -7.15 7.53
CA LEU A 28 -4.87 -7.27 7.26
C LEU A 28 -5.26 -6.62 5.93
N THR A 29 -4.71 -5.44 5.66
CA THR A 29 -4.90 -4.73 4.39
C THR A 29 -4.37 -5.56 3.21
N SER A 30 -3.17 -6.13 3.35
CA SER A 30 -2.57 -6.97 2.31
C SER A 30 -3.42 -8.22 2.04
N LEU A 31 -3.91 -8.89 3.09
CA LEU A 31 -4.80 -10.05 2.96
C LEU A 31 -6.08 -9.73 2.19
N MET A 32 -6.68 -8.56 2.43
CA MET A 32 -7.91 -8.14 1.76
C MET A 32 -7.65 -7.70 0.30
N VAL A 33 -6.53 -7.03 0.04
CA VAL A 33 -6.21 -6.46 -1.28
C VAL A 33 -5.64 -7.50 -2.26
N THR A 34 -4.91 -8.51 -1.78
CA THR A 34 -4.17 -9.45 -2.64
C THR A 34 -5.06 -10.16 -3.68
N PRO A 35 -6.27 -10.63 -3.36
CA PRO A 35 -7.17 -11.23 -4.36
C PRO A 35 -7.47 -10.31 -5.55
N PHE A 36 -7.70 -9.02 -5.30
CA PHE A 36 -7.96 -8.05 -6.36
C PHE A 36 -6.72 -7.78 -7.21
N ASP A 37 -5.54 -7.81 -6.59
CA ASP A 37 -4.28 -7.66 -7.32
C ASP A 37 -3.99 -8.86 -8.23
N VAL A 38 -4.25 -10.08 -7.76
CA VAL A 38 -4.14 -11.28 -8.58
C VAL A 38 -5.10 -11.21 -9.78
N VAL A 39 -6.38 -10.91 -9.56
CA VAL A 39 -7.36 -10.77 -10.66
C VAL A 39 -6.92 -9.74 -11.68
N LYS A 40 -6.47 -8.56 -11.22
CA LYS A 40 -5.99 -7.49 -12.09
C LYS A 40 -4.80 -7.95 -12.94
N ILE A 41 -3.80 -8.59 -12.33
CA ILE A 41 -2.61 -9.08 -13.03
C ILE A 41 -2.99 -10.11 -14.10
N ARG A 42 -3.92 -11.02 -13.81
CA ARG A 42 -4.39 -12.02 -14.78
C ARG A 42 -5.17 -11.40 -15.95
N LEU A 43 -6.01 -10.41 -15.69
CA LEU A 43 -6.69 -9.65 -16.74
C LEU A 43 -5.71 -8.88 -17.62
N GLN A 44 -4.68 -8.26 -17.03
CA GLN A 44 -3.67 -7.51 -17.78
C GLN A 44 -2.79 -8.43 -18.63
N ALA A 45 -2.46 -9.63 -18.13
CA ALA A 45 -1.71 -10.65 -18.88
C ALA A 45 -2.47 -11.17 -20.12
N GLN A 46 -3.80 -11.05 -20.17
CA GLN A 46 -4.59 -11.42 -21.34
C GLN A 46 -4.46 -10.42 -22.50
N ASN A 47 -4.43 -9.11 -22.19
CA ASN A 47 -4.36 -8.06 -23.20
C ASN A 47 -2.97 -7.86 -23.79
N ASN A 48 -1.92 -8.20 -23.03
CA ASN A 48 -0.53 -8.20 -23.51
C ASN A 48 0.00 -9.65 -23.51
N PRO A 49 -0.38 -10.46 -24.52
CA PRO A 49 0.12 -11.83 -24.62
C PRO A 49 1.65 -11.82 -24.75
N PHE A 50 2.31 -12.65 -23.97
CA PHE A 50 3.76 -12.82 -24.02
C PHE A 50 4.22 -13.15 -25.46
N PRO A 51 5.44 -12.76 -25.86
CA PRO A 51 5.97 -13.04 -27.19
C PRO A 51 5.87 -14.54 -27.52
N LYS A 52 5.44 -14.85 -28.76
CA LYS A 52 5.21 -16.22 -29.25
C LYS A 52 6.41 -17.13 -28.94
N GLY A 53 6.14 -18.36 -28.48
CA GLY A 53 7.16 -19.38 -28.14
C GLY A 53 7.52 -19.52 -26.66
N LYS A 54 6.95 -18.71 -25.75
CA LYS A 54 7.18 -18.79 -24.30
C LYS A 54 5.85 -18.93 -23.55
N CYS A 55 5.61 -20.10 -22.99
CA CYS A 55 4.49 -20.42 -22.10
C CYS A 55 4.93 -20.25 -20.64
N PHE A 56 4.08 -19.68 -19.77
CA PHE A 56 4.39 -19.44 -18.36
C PHE A 56 3.40 -20.16 -17.43
N LEU A 57 3.91 -20.90 -16.44
CA LEU A 57 3.12 -21.58 -15.43
C LEU A 57 2.97 -20.69 -14.19
N TYR A 58 1.79 -20.13 -13.96
CA TYR A 58 1.52 -19.43 -12.70
C TYR A 58 1.50 -20.43 -11.53
N SER A 59 2.54 -20.42 -10.71
CA SER A 59 2.59 -21.11 -9.43
C SER A 59 3.07 -20.11 -8.38
N ASN A 60 2.41 -20.08 -7.22
CA ASN A 60 2.79 -19.22 -6.08
C ASN A 60 2.88 -17.70 -6.37
N GLY A 61 2.11 -17.18 -7.33
CA GLY A 61 1.85 -15.73 -7.49
C GLY A 61 3.05 -14.89 -7.89
N LEU A 62 4.15 -15.55 -8.22
CA LEU A 62 5.14 -15.10 -9.17
C LEU A 62 4.88 -15.80 -10.51
N MET A 63 5.36 -15.18 -11.60
CA MET A 63 5.51 -15.88 -12.88
C MET A 63 6.51 -17.02 -12.68
N ASP A 64 6.02 -18.26 -12.68
CA ASP A 64 6.86 -19.44 -12.64
C ASP A 64 6.93 -20.13 -14.02
N HIS A 65 8.08 -20.78 -14.25
CA HIS A 65 8.49 -21.59 -15.41
C HIS A 65 8.27 -21.01 -16.82
N LEU A 66 9.37 -20.72 -17.51
CA LEU A 66 9.45 -20.60 -18.96
C LEU A 66 9.28 -22.00 -19.56
N CYS A 67 8.08 -22.42 -19.90
CA CYS A 67 7.89 -23.58 -20.77
C CYS A 67 8.05 -23.09 -22.22
N VAL A 68 9.05 -23.60 -22.95
CA VAL A 68 9.02 -23.51 -24.40
C VAL A 68 7.82 -24.36 -24.84
N CYS A 69 6.84 -23.73 -25.48
CA CYS A 69 5.78 -24.50 -26.12
C CYS A 69 6.41 -25.06 -27.40
N GLU A 70 6.95 -26.27 -27.30
CA GLU A 70 7.50 -27.02 -28.43
C GLU A 70 6.34 -27.36 -29.38
N GLU A 71 6.49 -26.98 -30.64
CA GLU A 71 5.42 -27.00 -31.64
C GLU A 71 5.20 -28.37 -32.30
N GLU A 72 5.65 -29.47 -31.68
CA GLU A 72 5.53 -30.81 -32.25
C GLU A 72 4.89 -31.80 -31.27
N GLY A 73 3.61 -32.11 -31.52
CA GLY A 73 3.01 -33.39 -31.15
C GLY A 73 2.68 -33.62 -29.67
N ASN A 74 1.40 -33.39 -29.34
CA ASN A 74 0.65 -33.95 -28.21
C ASN A 74 0.89 -33.39 -26.78
N LYS A 75 -0.22 -32.86 -26.25
CA LYS A 75 -0.51 -32.40 -24.87
C LYS A 75 0.21 -31.11 -24.45
N ALA A 76 -0.42 -29.98 -24.73
CA ALA A 76 -0.20 -28.76 -23.96
C ALA A 76 -0.50 -29.05 -22.48
N TRP A 77 0.56 -29.22 -21.67
CA TRP A 77 0.49 -29.40 -20.21
C TRP A 77 -0.13 -28.21 -19.47
N TYR A 78 -0.32 -27.10 -20.18
CA TYR A 78 -0.92 -25.87 -19.70
C TYR A 78 -2.13 -25.49 -20.55
N LYS A 79 -3.34 -25.59 -19.97
CA LYS A 79 -4.54 -24.99 -20.57
C LYS A 79 -4.48 -23.49 -20.34
N LYS A 80 -4.30 -22.72 -21.41
CA LYS A 80 -4.45 -21.27 -21.38
C LYS A 80 -5.78 -20.93 -20.70
N PRO A 81 -5.80 -20.13 -19.62
CA PRO A 81 -7.06 -19.75 -19.00
C PRO A 81 -7.92 -19.07 -20.07
N GLY A 82 -9.16 -19.52 -20.21
CA GLY A 82 -10.08 -18.99 -21.22
C GLY A 82 -10.25 -17.48 -21.07
N HIS A 83 -10.61 -16.80 -22.16
CA HIS A 83 -10.78 -15.36 -22.21
C HIS A 83 -11.66 -14.86 -21.05
N PHE A 84 -11.12 -13.95 -20.25
CA PHE A 84 -11.81 -13.22 -19.20
C PHE A 84 -12.61 -12.09 -19.85
N GLN A 85 -13.91 -12.03 -19.58
CA GLN A 85 -14.80 -10.96 -20.06
C GLN A 85 -14.89 -9.79 -19.07
N GLY A 86 -14.43 -9.98 -17.83
CA GLY A 86 -14.41 -8.93 -16.81
C GLY A 86 -13.82 -9.39 -15.47
N THR A 87 -13.82 -8.50 -14.47
CA THR A 87 -13.24 -8.74 -13.13
C THR A 87 -13.92 -9.88 -12.38
N LEU A 88 -15.26 -9.92 -12.38
CA LEU A 88 -16.02 -10.98 -11.70
C LEU A 88 -15.85 -12.34 -12.38
N ASP A 89 -15.89 -12.35 -13.72
CA ASP A 89 -15.65 -13.56 -14.51
C ASP A 89 -14.23 -14.11 -14.29
N ALA A 90 -13.22 -13.23 -14.25
CA ALA A 90 -11.85 -13.62 -13.89
C ALA A 90 -11.75 -14.18 -12.48
N PHE A 91 -12.37 -13.53 -11.48
CA PHE A 91 -12.38 -14.00 -10.11
C PHE A 91 -12.98 -15.41 -9.99
N LEU A 92 -14.16 -15.65 -10.57
CA LEU A 92 -14.84 -16.94 -10.54
C LEU A 92 -14.06 -18.03 -11.29
N LYS A 93 -13.51 -17.72 -12.47
CA LYS A 93 -12.69 -18.65 -13.25
C LYS A 93 -11.40 -19.04 -12.53
N ILE A 94 -10.74 -18.09 -11.86
CA ILE A 94 -9.53 -18.38 -11.07
C ILE A 94 -9.85 -19.32 -9.91
N ILE A 95 -10.91 -19.04 -9.14
CA ILE A 95 -11.32 -19.91 -8.04
C ILE A 95 -11.65 -21.32 -8.55
N ARG A 96 -12.40 -21.43 -9.66
CA ARG A 96 -12.83 -22.71 -10.22
C ARG A 96 -11.67 -23.53 -10.79
N ASN A 97 -10.69 -22.90 -11.42
CA ASN A 97 -9.63 -23.58 -12.16
C ASN A 97 -8.33 -23.77 -11.38
N GLU A 98 -7.96 -22.80 -10.53
CA GLU A 98 -6.70 -22.79 -9.78
C GLU A 98 -6.90 -22.98 -8.26
N GLY A 99 -8.15 -22.86 -7.79
CA GLY A 99 -8.51 -22.96 -6.37
C GLY A 99 -8.41 -21.63 -5.61
N ILE A 100 -9.09 -21.57 -4.46
CA ILE A 100 -9.23 -20.35 -3.64
C ILE A 100 -7.87 -19.80 -3.17
N LYS A 101 -6.89 -20.66 -2.87
CA LYS A 101 -5.55 -20.27 -2.40
C LYS A 101 -4.74 -19.51 -3.46
N SER A 102 -5.04 -19.69 -4.74
CA SER A 102 -4.33 -18.97 -5.83
C SER A 102 -4.50 -17.44 -5.73
N LEU A 103 -5.60 -16.96 -5.14
CA LEU A 103 -5.85 -15.53 -4.93
C LEU A 103 -4.85 -14.86 -3.97
N TRP A 104 -4.16 -15.62 -3.12
CA TRP A 104 -3.13 -15.09 -2.20
C TRP A 104 -1.71 -15.48 -2.58
N SER A 105 -1.54 -16.02 -3.78
CA SER A 105 -0.25 -16.54 -4.21
C SER A 105 0.84 -15.46 -4.22
N GLY A 106 0.51 -14.18 -4.47
CA GLY A 106 1.46 -13.04 -4.43
C GLY A 106 1.65 -12.38 -3.05
N LEU A 107 1.08 -12.94 -1.98
CA LEU A 107 1.06 -12.31 -0.65
C LEU A 107 2.47 -12.21 -0.01
N PRO A 108 3.33 -13.23 0.02
CA PRO A 108 4.62 -13.15 0.70
C PRO A 108 5.54 -12.00 0.21
N PRO A 109 5.83 -11.85 -1.10
CA PRO A 109 6.65 -10.73 -1.57
C PRO A 109 5.95 -9.37 -1.40
N THR A 110 4.62 -9.37 -1.29
CA THR A 110 3.85 -8.16 -0.99
C THR A 110 4.03 -7.74 0.47
N LEU A 111 3.99 -8.67 1.42
CA LEU A 111 4.15 -8.40 2.85
C LEU A 111 5.55 -7.92 3.21
N VAL A 112 6.59 -8.56 2.66
CA VAL A 112 8.01 -8.17 2.87
C VAL A 112 8.24 -6.70 2.55
N MET A 113 7.48 -6.16 1.60
CA MET A 113 7.57 -4.79 1.13
C MET A 113 6.57 -3.85 1.80
N ALA A 114 5.33 -4.30 1.98
CA ALA A 114 4.25 -3.48 2.52
C ALA A 114 4.49 -3.16 3.99
N VAL A 115 4.91 -4.15 4.79
CA VAL A 115 5.05 -3.99 6.25
C VAL A 115 6.09 -2.92 6.61
N PRO A 116 7.35 -2.97 6.12
CA PRO A 116 8.33 -1.92 6.44
C PRO A 116 7.88 -0.54 5.98
N ALA A 117 7.29 -0.46 4.77
CA ALA A 117 6.82 0.80 4.22
C ALA A 117 5.72 1.44 5.06
N THR A 118 4.74 0.66 5.51
CA THR A 118 3.67 1.15 6.38
C THR A 118 4.19 1.52 7.76
N VAL A 119 5.08 0.70 8.34
CA VAL A 119 5.63 0.95 9.67
C VAL A 119 6.40 2.27 9.69
N ILE A 120 7.32 2.48 8.75
CA ILE A 120 8.08 3.72 8.65
C ILE A 120 7.12 4.90 8.46
N TYR A 121 6.16 4.78 7.53
CA TYR A 121 5.23 5.87 7.23
C TYR A 121 4.36 6.28 8.42
N PHE A 122 3.67 5.32 9.07
CA PHE A 122 2.75 5.62 10.17
C PHE A 122 3.49 6.07 11.44
N THR A 123 4.60 5.42 11.78
CA THR A 123 5.41 5.86 12.92
C THR A 123 6.00 7.24 12.67
N CYS A 124 6.59 7.51 11.50
CA CYS A 124 7.09 8.86 11.20
C CYS A 124 5.98 9.91 11.21
N TYR A 125 4.79 9.59 10.67
CA TYR A 125 3.65 10.50 10.70
C TYR A 125 3.23 10.85 12.13
N ASP A 126 3.05 9.86 13.02
CA ASP A 126 2.61 10.11 14.39
C ASP A 126 3.67 10.88 15.19
N GLN A 127 4.96 10.55 15.03
CA GLN A 127 6.05 11.27 15.69
C GLN A 127 6.18 12.73 15.21
N LEU A 128 6.09 12.96 13.89
CA LEU A 128 6.10 14.31 13.33
C LEU A 128 4.87 15.11 13.76
N THR A 129 3.71 14.47 13.80
CA THR A 129 2.48 15.10 14.25
C THR A 129 2.56 15.48 15.73
N ALA A 130 3.09 14.61 16.59
CA ALA A 130 3.30 14.91 18.01
C ALA A 130 4.27 16.09 18.20
N LEU A 131 5.38 16.11 17.45
CA LEU A 131 6.37 17.20 17.48
C LEU A 131 5.78 18.52 16.98
N LEU A 132 5.01 18.50 15.89
CA LEU A 132 4.39 19.71 15.35
C LEU A 132 3.29 20.24 16.26
N ARG A 133 2.49 19.37 16.88
CA ARG A 133 1.46 19.78 17.86
C ARG A 133 2.07 20.42 19.11
N SER A 134 3.20 19.89 19.60
CA SER A 134 3.88 20.47 20.77
C SER A 134 4.51 21.84 20.48
N LYS A 135 4.86 22.13 19.22
CA LYS A 135 5.50 23.39 18.80
C LYS A 135 4.52 24.46 18.30
N LEU A 136 3.49 24.08 17.54
CA LEU A 136 2.56 25.00 16.87
C LEU A 136 1.18 25.08 17.53
N GLY A 137 0.89 24.23 18.51
CA GLY A 137 -0.41 24.13 19.18
C GLY A 137 -1.33 23.07 18.55
N GLU A 138 -2.24 22.52 19.35
CA GLU A 138 -3.05 21.34 18.97
C GLU A 138 -4.07 21.57 17.85
N ASN A 139 -4.49 22.83 17.64
CA ASN A 139 -5.62 23.16 16.76
C ASN A 139 -5.24 23.58 15.33
N GLU A 140 -3.95 23.54 14.96
CA GLU A 140 -3.54 23.96 13.62
C GLU A 140 -3.91 22.91 12.56
N SER A 141 -4.85 23.27 11.68
CA SER A 141 -5.38 22.39 10.61
C SER A 141 -4.34 21.99 9.55
N ARG A 142 -3.19 22.70 9.49
CA ARG A 142 -2.10 22.41 8.55
C ARG A 142 -1.17 21.30 9.02
N ILE A 143 -1.18 20.94 10.30
CA ILE A 143 -0.27 19.93 10.87
C ILE A 143 -0.38 18.57 10.13
N PRO A 144 -1.58 18.01 9.88
CA PRO A 144 -1.70 16.73 9.20
C PRO A 144 -1.15 16.73 7.78
N ILE A 145 -1.24 17.87 7.08
CA ILE A 145 -0.70 18.04 5.72
C ILE A 145 0.82 17.98 5.77
N VAL A 146 1.46 18.81 6.61
CA VAL A 146 2.92 18.90 6.69
C VAL A 146 3.51 17.59 7.20
N ALA A 147 2.94 17.02 8.27
CA ALA A 147 3.37 15.72 8.80
C ALA A 147 3.21 14.61 7.75
N GLY A 148 2.09 14.59 7.02
CA GLY A 148 1.84 13.63 5.95
C GLY A 148 2.88 13.71 4.82
N ILE A 149 3.15 14.92 4.33
CA ILE A 149 4.14 15.16 3.26
C ILE A 149 5.54 14.73 3.70
N VAL A 150 6.01 15.20 4.86
CA VAL A 150 7.37 14.91 5.33
C VAL A 150 7.53 13.42 5.65
N ALA A 151 6.55 12.81 6.33
CA ALA A 151 6.56 11.37 6.60
C ALA A 151 6.59 10.55 5.31
N ARG A 152 5.79 10.93 4.29
CA ARG A 152 5.73 10.21 3.02
C ARG A 152 7.04 10.35 2.23
N LEU A 153 7.64 11.53 2.19
CA LEU A 153 8.93 11.77 1.55
C LEU A 153 10.03 10.90 2.18
N GLY A 154 10.10 10.87 3.52
CA GLY A 154 11.04 10.03 4.25
C GLY A 154 10.83 8.55 3.97
N ALA A 155 9.60 8.07 4.12
CA ALA A 155 9.26 6.67 3.90
C ALA A 155 9.57 6.20 2.47
N VAL A 156 9.16 6.95 1.44
CA VAL A 156 9.44 6.62 0.04
C VAL A 156 10.95 6.59 -0.22
N THR A 157 11.72 7.51 0.36
CA THR A 157 13.17 7.56 0.16
C THR A 157 13.88 6.33 0.73
N VAL A 158 13.47 5.86 1.92
CA VAL A 158 14.03 4.65 2.54
C VAL A 158 13.61 3.38 1.78
N ILE A 159 12.38 3.34 1.28
CA ILE A 159 11.78 2.15 0.65
C ILE A 159 12.11 2.02 -0.85
N SER A 160 12.50 3.11 -1.51
CA SER A 160 12.75 3.13 -2.96
C SER A 160 13.71 2.03 -3.48
N PRO A 161 14.86 1.75 -2.84
CA PRO A 161 15.73 0.64 -3.26
C PRO A 161 15.04 -0.73 -3.22
N LEU A 162 14.25 -0.98 -2.18
CA LEU A 162 13.49 -2.22 -2.01
C LEU A 162 12.38 -2.31 -3.07
N GLU A 163 11.72 -1.20 -3.42
CA GLU A 163 10.73 -1.16 -4.51
C GLU A 163 11.35 -1.48 -5.87
N LEU A 164 12.57 -0.99 -6.14
CA LEU A 164 13.29 -1.32 -7.36
C LEU A 164 13.59 -2.83 -7.44
N ILE A 165 14.07 -3.41 -6.35
CA ILE A 165 14.34 -4.85 -6.25
C ILE A 165 13.04 -5.64 -6.48
N ARG A 166 11.96 -5.29 -5.79
CA ARG A 166 10.65 -5.92 -5.92
C ARG A 166 10.15 -5.86 -7.37
N THR A 167 10.14 -4.68 -7.98
CA THR A 167 9.63 -4.51 -9.34
C THR A 167 10.45 -5.31 -10.36
N LYS A 168 11.77 -5.46 -10.13
CA LYS A 168 12.60 -6.34 -10.96
C LYS A 168 12.29 -7.81 -10.77
N MET A 169 12.17 -8.29 -9.53
CA MET A 169 11.76 -9.66 -9.23
C MET A 169 10.35 -10.00 -9.74
N GLN A 170 9.44 -9.01 -9.81
CA GLN A 170 8.11 -9.18 -10.38
C GLN A 170 8.12 -9.23 -11.92
N SER A 171 9.09 -8.54 -12.55
CA SER A 171 9.23 -8.55 -14.01
C SER A 171 9.94 -9.78 -14.56
N LYS A 172 10.86 -10.36 -13.79
CA LYS A 172 11.65 -11.55 -14.13
C LYS A 172 11.94 -12.34 -12.87
N LYS A 173 11.84 -13.66 -12.94
CA LYS A 173 12.29 -14.54 -11.86
C LYS A 173 13.81 -14.40 -11.74
N PHE A 174 14.27 -13.96 -10.57
CA PHE A 174 15.69 -13.90 -10.21
C PHE A 174 15.92 -14.89 -9.07
N SER A 175 16.96 -15.71 -9.17
CA SER A 175 17.54 -16.35 -7.97
C SER A 175 18.15 -15.28 -7.06
N TYR A 176 18.26 -15.54 -5.76
CA TYR A 176 18.89 -14.60 -4.81
C TYR A 176 20.31 -14.22 -5.23
N GLU A 177 21.08 -15.17 -5.77
CA GLU A 177 22.43 -14.90 -6.29
C GLU A 177 22.43 -13.99 -7.52
N GLU A 178 21.48 -14.20 -8.43
CA GLU A 178 21.35 -13.38 -9.64
C GLU A 178 20.89 -11.96 -9.30
N LEU A 179 20.03 -11.82 -8.29
CA LEU A 179 19.61 -10.52 -7.76
C LEU A 179 20.79 -9.79 -7.14
N HIS A 180 21.60 -10.47 -6.32
CA HIS A 180 22.79 -9.88 -5.73
C HIS A 180 23.78 -9.44 -6.82
N ARG A 181 24.05 -10.29 -7.81
CA ARG A 181 24.86 -9.93 -8.98
C ARG A 181 24.29 -8.74 -9.74
N PHE A 182 22.97 -8.69 -9.94
CA PHE A 182 22.31 -7.56 -10.61
C PHE A 182 22.47 -6.26 -9.82
N VAL A 183 22.24 -6.28 -8.51
CA VAL A 183 22.38 -5.10 -7.64
C VAL A 183 23.83 -4.64 -7.61
N SER A 184 24.77 -5.57 -7.37
CA SER A 184 26.21 -5.28 -7.34
C SER A 184 26.70 -4.68 -8.66
N LYS A 185 26.34 -5.30 -9.79
CA LYS A 185 26.67 -4.80 -11.13
C LYS A 185 26.07 -3.41 -11.39
N LYS A 186 24.81 -3.21 -11.01
CA LYS A 186 24.12 -1.93 -11.20
C LYS A 186 24.77 -0.81 -10.36
N VAL A 187 25.17 -1.12 -9.14
CA VAL A 187 25.87 -0.17 -8.25
C VAL A 187 27.27 0.14 -8.77
N SER A 188 27.99 -0.83 -9.36
CA SER A 188 29.30 -0.59 -9.95
C SER A 188 29.24 0.21 -11.26
N GLU A 189 28.20 0.01 -12.09
CA GLU A 189 28.06 0.67 -13.40
C GLU A 189 27.42 2.06 -13.30
N ASP A 190 26.25 2.18 -12.65
CA ASP A 190 25.46 3.41 -12.59
C ASP A 190 25.66 4.19 -11.26
N GLY A 191 26.47 3.66 -10.33
CA GLY A 191 26.62 4.17 -8.97
C GLY A 191 25.47 3.77 -8.03
N TRP A 192 25.61 4.06 -6.73
CA TRP A 192 24.62 3.72 -5.71
C TRP A 192 23.28 4.46 -5.84
N ILE A 193 23.29 5.69 -6.38
CA ILE A 193 22.08 6.50 -6.63
C ILE A 193 21.13 5.81 -7.61
N SER A 194 21.65 4.90 -8.46
CA SER A 194 20.86 4.11 -9.41
C SER A 194 19.76 3.26 -8.77
N LEU A 195 19.86 2.96 -7.46
CA LEU A 195 18.83 2.26 -6.70
C LEU A 195 17.56 3.10 -6.48
N TRP A 196 17.65 4.42 -6.56
CA TRP A 196 16.52 5.36 -6.50
C TRP A 196 15.92 5.68 -7.88
N ARG A 197 16.27 4.90 -8.92
CA ARG A 197 15.71 5.07 -10.26
C ARG A 197 14.22 4.73 -10.24
N GLY A 198 13.37 5.76 -10.28
CA GLY A 198 11.91 5.64 -10.11
C GLY A 198 11.36 6.38 -8.87
N TRP A 199 12.23 6.93 -8.03
CA TRP A 199 11.87 7.74 -6.86
C TRP A 199 10.99 8.94 -7.22
N ALA A 200 11.38 9.75 -8.21
CA ALA A 200 10.66 10.94 -8.63
C ALA A 200 9.19 10.69 -9.03
N PRO A 201 8.86 9.74 -9.93
CA PRO A 201 7.47 9.43 -10.25
C PRO A 201 6.72 8.77 -9.08
N THR A 202 7.40 8.15 -8.11
CA THR A 202 6.75 7.66 -6.89
C THR A 202 6.34 8.80 -5.97
N ILE A 203 7.23 9.77 -5.70
CA ILE A 203 6.92 10.95 -4.89
C ILE A 203 5.81 11.79 -5.50
N LEU A 204 5.87 12.04 -6.82
CA LEU A 204 4.88 12.87 -7.51
C LEU A 204 3.44 12.37 -7.32
N ARG A 205 3.26 11.06 -7.12
CA ARG A 205 1.96 10.45 -6.83
C ARG A 205 1.70 10.37 -5.32
N ASP A 206 2.65 9.84 -4.58
CA ASP A 206 2.44 9.44 -3.19
C ASP A 206 2.33 10.64 -2.23
N VAL A 207 3.08 11.72 -2.48
CA VAL A 207 3.08 12.90 -1.61
C VAL A 207 1.78 13.69 -1.70
N PRO A 208 1.27 14.05 -2.90
CA PRO A 208 -0.06 14.67 -3.00
C PRO A 208 -1.16 13.77 -2.43
N PHE A 209 -1.06 12.46 -2.63
CA PHE A 209 -2.02 11.52 -2.05
C PHE A 209 -2.00 11.58 -0.53
N SER A 210 -0.81 11.53 0.09
CA SER A 210 -0.64 11.55 1.54
C SER A 210 -1.13 12.86 2.18
N ALA A 211 -0.80 14.01 1.56
CA ALA A 211 -1.24 15.32 2.00
C ALA A 211 -2.76 15.43 2.07
N MET A 212 -3.44 15.05 0.99
CA MET A 212 -4.89 15.10 0.90
C MET A 212 -5.54 14.04 1.80
N TYR A 213 -4.96 12.85 1.88
CA TYR A 213 -5.46 11.76 2.71
C TYR A 213 -5.53 12.17 4.18
N TRP A 214 -4.41 12.59 4.78
CA TRP A 214 -4.35 12.90 6.21
C TRP A 214 -5.16 14.12 6.60
N TYR A 215 -5.17 15.17 5.76
CA TYR A 215 -6.02 16.33 5.98
C TYR A 215 -7.50 15.96 6.02
N ASN A 216 -7.99 15.27 4.98
CA ASN A 216 -9.40 14.88 4.91
C ASN A 216 -9.75 13.86 6.00
N TYR A 217 -8.84 12.95 6.33
CA TYR A 217 -9.03 11.98 7.41
C TYR A 217 -9.26 12.68 8.75
N GLU A 218 -8.40 13.63 9.13
CA GLU A 218 -8.53 14.37 10.40
C GLU A 218 -9.80 15.25 10.44
N VAL A 219 -10.13 15.93 9.34
CA VAL A 219 -11.35 16.74 9.23
C VAL A 219 -12.61 15.86 9.36
N LEU A 220 -12.68 14.76 8.60
CA LEU A 220 -13.82 13.85 8.63
C LEU A 220 -13.96 13.14 9.97
N LYS A 221 -12.84 12.72 10.58
CA LYS A 221 -12.82 12.11 11.91
C LYS A 221 -13.38 13.08 12.95
N LYS A 222 -12.90 14.33 12.99
CA LYS A 222 -13.41 15.37 13.91
C LYS A 222 -14.91 15.63 13.70
N TRP A 223 -15.33 15.77 12.44
CA TRP A 223 -16.74 16.01 12.10
C TRP A 223 -17.65 14.85 12.51
N LEU A 224 -17.25 13.60 12.24
CA LEU A 224 -18.01 12.41 12.63
C LEU A 224 -18.07 12.25 14.15
N CYS A 225 -16.97 12.46 14.88
CA CYS A 225 -16.97 12.42 16.34
C CYS A 225 -17.93 13.46 16.94
N ALA A 226 -17.88 14.70 16.46
CA ALA A 226 -18.77 15.77 16.90
C ALA A 226 -20.25 15.43 16.62
N LYS A 227 -20.55 14.88 15.44
CA LYS A 227 -21.91 14.49 15.06
C LYS A 227 -22.44 13.31 15.87
N SER A 228 -21.59 12.38 16.25
CA SER A 228 -21.96 11.22 17.07
C SER A 228 -21.95 11.50 18.58
N GLY A 229 -21.52 12.69 19.01
CA GLY A 229 -21.41 13.05 20.43
C GLY A 229 -20.35 12.23 21.20
N LEU A 230 -19.38 11.64 20.49
CA LEU A 230 -18.35 10.78 21.07
C LEU A 230 -17.02 11.54 21.18
N TYR A 231 -16.41 11.47 22.38
CA TYR A 231 -15.08 12.06 22.62
C TYR A 231 -13.96 11.22 21.99
N GLU A 232 -14.10 9.89 21.98
CA GLU A 232 -13.14 8.97 21.35
C GLU A 232 -13.67 8.44 20.00
N PRO A 233 -12.83 8.37 18.95
CA PRO A 233 -13.25 7.84 17.66
C PRO A 233 -13.41 6.31 17.71
N THR A 234 -14.63 5.83 17.48
CA THR A 234 -14.94 4.40 17.32
C THR A 234 -14.27 3.82 16.06
N PHE A 235 -14.05 2.50 16.02
CA PHE A 235 -13.57 1.78 14.83
C PHE A 235 -14.34 2.18 13.55
N MET A 236 -15.67 2.30 13.60
CA MET A 236 -16.49 2.68 12.44
C MET A 236 -16.25 4.12 11.98
N ILE A 237 -15.95 5.05 12.90
CA ILE A 237 -15.60 6.43 12.56
C ILE A 237 -14.26 6.44 11.82
N ASN A 238 -13.26 5.72 12.34
CA ASN A 238 -11.94 5.59 11.69
C ASN A 238 -12.04 4.88 10.34
N PHE A 239 -12.88 3.85 10.23
CA PHE A 239 -13.11 3.11 8.99
C PHE A 239 -13.76 3.99 7.91
N THR A 240 -14.85 4.69 8.26
CA THR A 240 -15.58 5.55 7.31
C THR A 240 -14.78 6.79 6.91
N SER A 241 -14.13 7.46 7.86
CA SER A 241 -13.21 8.57 7.56
C SER A 241 -12.03 8.12 6.69
N GLY A 242 -11.47 6.93 6.93
CA GLY A 242 -10.43 6.31 6.11
C GLY A 242 -10.87 6.00 4.67
N ALA A 243 -12.06 5.42 4.49
CA ALA A 243 -12.62 5.13 3.17
C ALA A 243 -12.87 6.41 2.36
N LEU A 244 -13.51 7.41 2.98
CA LEU A 244 -13.90 8.66 2.31
C LEU A 244 -12.67 9.51 1.97
N SER A 245 -11.74 9.68 2.91
CA SER A 245 -10.49 10.41 2.68
C SER A 245 -9.63 9.72 1.61
N GLY A 246 -9.50 8.39 1.65
CA GLY A 246 -8.78 7.61 0.64
C GLY A 246 -9.39 7.72 -0.75
N SER A 247 -10.73 7.70 -0.84
CA SER A 247 -11.46 7.87 -2.10
C SER A 247 -11.26 9.26 -2.68
N PHE A 248 -11.41 10.30 -1.85
CA PHE A 248 -11.23 11.69 -2.26
C PHE A 248 -9.79 11.94 -2.72
N ALA A 249 -8.80 11.50 -1.92
CA ALA A 249 -7.39 11.60 -2.29
C ALA A 249 -7.08 10.85 -3.58
N ALA A 250 -7.69 9.67 -3.80
CA ALA A 250 -7.54 8.93 -5.03
C ALA A 250 -8.06 9.71 -6.24
N VAL A 251 -9.23 10.36 -6.15
CA VAL A 251 -9.79 11.19 -7.24
C VAL A 251 -8.90 12.38 -7.55
N VAL A 252 -8.49 13.13 -6.52
CA VAL A 252 -7.65 14.33 -6.69
C VAL A 252 -6.29 13.98 -7.29
N THR A 253 -5.76 12.79 -7.00
CA THR A 253 -4.45 12.37 -7.50
C THR A 253 -4.45 11.66 -8.83
N LEU A 254 -5.61 11.40 -9.44
CA LEU A 254 -5.73 10.79 -10.77
C LEU A 254 -4.82 11.41 -11.84
N PRO A 255 -4.73 12.74 -12.01
CA PRO A 255 -3.84 13.31 -13.03
C PRO A 255 -2.37 12.95 -12.79
N PHE A 256 -1.91 12.89 -11.54
CA PHE A 256 -0.53 12.51 -11.21
C PHE A 256 -0.27 11.02 -11.45
N ASP A 257 -1.26 10.17 -11.19
CA ASP A 257 -1.18 8.75 -11.57
C ASP A 257 -1.09 8.56 -13.07
N VAL A 258 -1.86 9.35 -13.82
CA VAL A 258 -1.83 9.33 -15.28
C VAL A 258 -0.44 9.74 -15.79
N VAL A 259 0.14 10.83 -15.28
CA VAL A 259 1.52 11.27 -15.64
C VAL A 259 2.56 10.18 -15.36
N LYS A 260 2.47 9.51 -14.20
CA LYS A 260 3.35 8.36 -13.89
C LYS A 260 3.18 7.24 -14.91
N THR A 261 1.94 6.86 -15.19
CA THR A 261 1.66 5.79 -16.16
C THR A 261 2.05 6.15 -17.58
N GLN A 262 1.99 7.43 -17.97
CA GLN A 262 2.43 7.91 -19.29
C GLN A 262 3.93 7.81 -19.46
N LYS A 263 4.69 8.19 -18.43
CA LYS A 263 6.15 8.04 -18.44
C LYS A 263 6.57 6.56 -18.45
N GLN A 264 5.68 5.66 -18.04
CA GLN A 264 5.87 4.21 -18.06
C GLN A 264 5.19 3.53 -19.27
N THR A 265 4.31 4.21 -20.03
CA THR A 265 3.53 3.63 -21.15
C THR A 265 2.98 4.74 -22.09
N GLN A 266 3.30 4.70 -23.39
CA GLN A 266 2.96 5.73 -24.39
C GLN A 266 1.48 5.70 -24.87
N LEU A 267 0.46 5.71 -24.01
CA LEU A 267 -0.97 5.71 -24.42
C LEU A 267 -1.79 6.69 -23.57
N TRP A 268 -2.54 7.63 -24.20
CA TRP A 268 -2.87 8.90 -23.55
C TRP A 268 -4.31 9.18 -23.06
N ILE A 269 -5.43 8.73 -23.66
CA ILE A 269 -6.73 9.39 -23.33
C ILE A 269 -7.89 8.45 -22.94
N TYR A 270 -8.04 7.28 -23.58
CA TYR A 270 -9.21 6.41 -23.33
C TYR A 270 -9.12 5.55 -22.05
N GLU A 271 -7.93 5.37 -21.48
CA GLU A 271 -7.72 4.49 -20.32
C GLU A 271 -7.88 5.18 -18.96
N SER A 272 -7.86 6.52 -18.90
CA SER A 272 -7.92 7.28 -17.64
C SER A 272 -9.22 7.04 -16.86
N GLN A 273 -10.38 7.15 -17.54
CA GLN A 273 -11.67 6.95 -16.89
C GLN A 273 -11.94 5.47 -16.53
N LYS A 274 -11.48 4.53 -17.37
CA LYS A 274 -11.59 3.08 -17.12
C LYS A 274 -10.72 2.61 -15.93
N ARG A 275 -9.66 3.35 -15.58
CA ARG A 275 -8.77 3.03 -14.45
C ARG A 275 -9.30 3.54 -13.11
N LEU A 276 -10.22 4.51 -13.09
CA LEU A 276 -10.75 5.12 -11.87
C LEU A 276 -11.55 4.14 -11.02
N ILE A 277 -12.54 3.46 -11.61
CA ILE A 277 -13.44 2.57 -10.87
C ILE A 277 -12.66 1.41 -10.20
N PRO A 278 -11.80 0.66 -10.92
CA PRO A 278 -10.97 -0.37 -10.29
C PRO A 278 -10.03 0.18 -9.20
N ARG A 279 -9.56 1.42 -9.37
CA ARG A 279 -8.70 2.08 -8.39
C ARG A 279 -9.45 2.42 -7.10
N LEU A 280 -10.65 2.98 -7.19
CA LEU A 280 -11.47 3.30 -6.01
C LEU A 280 -11.90 2.04 -5.25
N ILE A 281 -12.33 1.00 -5.97
CA ILE A 281 -12.70 -0.30 -5.38
C ILE A 281 -11.54 -0.89 -4.56
N LYS A 282 -10.29 -0.65 -4.96
CA LYS A 282 -9.12 -1.10 -4.23
C LYS A 282 -8.72 -0.15 -3.08
N ILE A 283 -8.64 1.16 -3.35
CA ILE A 283 -8.05 2.13 -2.41
C ILE A 283 -8.98 2.37 -1.22
N ALA A 284 -10.28 2.53 -1.43
CA ALA A 284 -11.19 2.90 -0.35
C ALA A 284 -11.22 1.84 0.76
N PRO A 285 -11.39 0.52 0.46
CA PRO A 285 -11.36 -0.51 1.50
C PRO A 285 -9.96 -0.66 2.11
N ALA A 286 -8.90 -0.51 1.31
CA ALA A 286 -7.53 -0.68 1.80
C ALA A 286 -7.17 0.40 2.82
N CYS A 287 -7.44 1.67 2.51
CA CYS A 287 -7.22 2.78 3.43
C CYS A 287 -8.08 2.64 4.69
N ALA A 288 -9.36 2.29 4.55
CA ALA A 288 -10.27 2.10 5.67
C ALA A 288 -9.81 1.02 6.63
N VAL A 289 -9.51 -0.19 6.13
CA VAL A 289 -9.02 -1.31 6.95
C VAL A 289 -7.68 -0.96 7.59
N MET A 290 -6.77 -0.34 6.84
CA MET A 290 -5.44 0.01 7.34
C MET A 290 -5.54 0.98 8.52
N ILE A 291 -6.25 2.10 8.35
CA ILE A 291 -6.32 3.14 9.39
C ILE A 291 -7.18 2.71 10.57
N SER A 292 -8.30 2.02 10.35
CA SER A 292 -9.16 1.57 11.45
C SER A 292 -8.45 0.54 12.31
N THR A 293 -7.68 -0.36 11.71
CA THR A 293 -6.85 -1.34 12.43
C THR A 293 -5.71 -0.67 13.19
N TYR A 294 -5.04 0.30 12.57
CA TYR A 294 -3.96 1.05 13.19
C TYR A 294 -4.45 1.82 14.43
N GLU A 295 -5.52 2.58 14.29
CA GLU A 295 -6.10 3.36 15.40
C GLU A 295 -6.66 2.45 16.50
N PHE A 296 -7.33 1.35 16.13
CA PHE A 296 -7.77 0.35 17.10
C PHE A 296 -6.59 -0.24 17.90
N GLY A 297 -5.49 -0.56 17.21
CA GLY A 297 -4.27 -1.04 17.85
C GLY A 297 -3.67 -0.02 18.82
N LYS A 298 -3.62 1.27 18.43
CA LYS A 298 -3.19 2.34 19.33
C LYS A 298 -4.07 2.45 20.57
N SER A 299 -5.40 2.49 20.40
CA SER A 299 -6.34 2.54 21.52
C SER A 299 -6.22 1.33 22.45
N PHE A 300 -5.97 0.14 21.91
CA PHE A 300 -5.72 -1.07 22.69
C PHE A 300 -4.46 -0.93 23.56
N PHE A 301 -3.33 -0.51 22.97
CA PHE A 301 -2.08 -0.31 23.72
C PHE A 301 -2.17 0.84 24.73
N GLN A 302 -2.91 1.90 24.41
CA GLN A 302 -3.19 2.99 25.35
C GLN A 302 -3.93 2.50 26.60
N LYS A 303 -4.98 1.70 26.42
CA LYS A 303 -5.73 1.09 27.53
C LYS A 303 -4.85 0.15 28.36
N GLN A 304 -3.99 -0.63 27.69
CA GLN A 304 -3.06 -1.53 28.37
C GLN A 304 -1.99 -0.76 29.19
N ASN A 305 -1.43 0.32 28.64
CA ASN A 305 -0.48 1.17 29.35
C ASN A 305 -1.13 1.87 30.56
N ALA A 306 -2.38 2.32 30.41
CA ALA A 306 -3.16 2.90 31.50
C ALA A 306 -3.43 1.91 32.64
N GLN A 307 -3.71 0.66 32.30
CA GLN A 307 -3.84 -0.40 33.30
C GLN A 307 -2.52 -0.69 34.00
N ARG A 308 -1.40 -0.74 33.26
CA ARG A 308 -0.07 -0.99 33.85
C ARG A 308 0.42 0.11 34.79
N GLN A 309 0.01 1.37 34.59
CA GLN A 309 0.37 2.47 35.49
C GLN A 309 -0.49 2.53 36.76
N ARG A 310 -1.58 1.77 36.82
CA ARG A 310 -2.45 1.66 38.02
C ARG A 310 -1.99 0.58 39.00
N TYR A 311 -0.99 -0.23 38.64
CA TYR A 311 -0.35 -1.26 39.47
C TYR A 311 1.11 -0.88 39.70
#